data_AF-A0A397S932-F1
#
_entry.id   AF-A0A397S932-F1
#
_cell.length_a   1.000
_cell.length_b   1.000
_cell.length_c   1.000
_cell.angle_alpha   90.00
_cell.angle_beta   90.00
_cell.angle_gamma   90.00
#
_symmetry.space_group_name_H-M   'P 1'
#
loop_
_entity.id
_entity.type
_entity.pdbx_description
1 polymer ?
#
loop_
_entity_poly.entity_id
_entity_poly.type
_entity_poly.pdbx_seq_one_letter_code
_entity_poly.pdbx_strand_id
1 'polypeptide(L)'
;MQTKKIMPSTPFIEKDELFNLTIIHINDVHSRYDQINSAATDCTKEQFEKGECYCGTLFFTYYDGEISSKVLVSKFSIYNITAIGNHEFDNGPEVLEEHFSRLTMPIVCSNINTTLNPKLGKYIKPYHIFEKYDLAVIGYITDVGIGISLTTGGISNSGPTLSFSDPISIVQYYVDELHAKGIKRIFTLSHNGYSPDKKLAANTHGIAVHIGEDTLIVQVS
;
A
#
# COMPACT_ATOMS: atom_id res chain seq x y z
N MET A 1 15.61 -26.48 51.24
CA MET A 1 16.26 -25.98 50.01
C MET A 1 15.17 -25.54 49.05
N GLN A 2 14.90 -24.23 48.93
CA GLN A 2 14.01 -23.70 47.89
C GLN A 2 14.87 -23.38 46.67
N THR A 3 14.59 -24.03 45.54
CA THR A 3 15.20 -23.74 44.25
C THR A 3 14.61 -22.43 43.71
N LYS A 4 15.42 -21.36 43.67
CA LYS A 4 15.06 -20.12 42.96
C LYS A 4 14.92 -20.44 41.48
N LYS A 5 13.71 -20.30 40.95
CA LYS A 5 13.42 -20.34 39.52
C LYS A 5 14.03 -19.09 38.89
N ILE A 6 15.16 -19.24 38.20
CA ILE A 6 15.79 -18.16 37.43
C ILE A 6 14.86 -17.89 36.25
N MET A 7 14.23 -16.71 36.22
CA MET A 7 13.49 -16.26 35.04
C MET A 7 14.50 -16.02 33.91
N PRO A 8 14.24 -16.48 32.67
CA PRO A 8 15.11 -16.15 31.56
C PRO A 8 15.14 -14.63 31.39
N SER A 9 16.34 -14.06 31.41
CA SER A 9 16.55 -12.65 31.13
C SER A 9 16.04 -12.34 29.73
N THR A 10 15.17 -11.33 29.61
CA THR A 10 14.79 -10.76 28.31
C THR A 10 16.06 -10.47 27.53
N PRO A 11 16.22 -10.95 26.29
CA PRO A 11 17.43 -10.70 25.52
C PRO A 11 17.60 -9.19 25.34
N PHE A 12 18.72 -8.66 25.83
CA PHE A 12 19.14 -7.30 25.54
C PHE A 12 19.56 -7.26 24.07
N ILE A 13 18.78 -6.58 23.22
CA ILE A 13 19.19 -6.29 21.85
C ILE A 13 20.32 -5.26 21.95
N GLU A 14 21.52 -5.63 21.50
CA GLU A 14 22.64 -4.69 21.46
C GLU A 14 22.38 -3.60 20.41
N LYS A 15 22.85 -2.39 20.68
CA LYS A 15 22.62 -1.22 19.81
C LYS A 15 23.13 -1.43 18.37
N ASP A 16 24.13 -2.28 18.20
CA ASP A 16 24.74 -2.60 16.91
C ASP A 16 23.94 -3.65 16.11
N GLU A 17 22.94 -4.29 16.74
CA GLU A 17 21.92 -5.11 16.07
C GLU A 17 20.69 -4.31 15.63
N LEU A 18 20.60 -3.02 16.04
CA LEU A 18 19.49 -2.15 15.66
C LEU A 18 19.64 -1.69 14.21
N PHE A 19 18.66 -2.01 13.40
CA PHE A 19 18.55 -1.54 12.03
C PHE A 19 17.74 -0.26 11.98
N ASN A 20 18.40 0.87 11.73
CA ASN A 20 17.72 2.15 11.53
C ASN A 20 17.13 2.20 10.12
N LEU A 21 15.82 2.35 10.04
CA LEU A 21 15.09 2.52 8.80
C LEU A 21 14.21 3.76 8.87
N THR A 22 14.27 4.60 7.84
CA THR A 22 13.32 5.69 7.67
C THR A 22 12.30 5.28 6.62
N ILE A 23 11.03 5.33 7.01
CA ILE A 23 9.89 5.09 6.12
C ILE A 23 9.18 6.42 5.93
N ILE A 24 9.06 6.84 4.68
CA ILE A 24 8.21 7.97 4.30
C ILE A 24 7.07 7.38 3.47
N HIS A 25 5.83 7.61 3.88
CA HIS A 25 4.66 7.13 3.15
C HIS A 25 3.68 8.27 2.89
N ILE A 26 2.98 8.18 1.77
CA ILE A 26 1.85 9.05 1.44
C ILE A 26 0.64 8.18 1.08
N ASN A 27 -0.52 8.60 1.56
CA ASN A 27 -1.80 7.97 1.27
C ASN A 27 -2.76 8.95 0.60
N ASP A 28 -3.78 8.39 -0.04
CA ASP A 28 -4.92 9.13 -0.57
C ASP A 28 -4.57 10.30 -1.45
N VAL A 29 -3.52 10.14 -2.25
CA VAL A 29 -3.17 11.22 -3.16
C VAL A 29 -4.36 11.47 -4.07
N HIS A 30 -5.17 10.49 -4.51
CA HIS A 30 -6.44 10.76 -5.24
C HIS A 30 -6.28 11.74 -6.42
N SER A 31 -5.08 11.80 -6.99
CA SER A 31 -4.65 12.83 -7.95
C SER A 31 -4.79 14.29 -7.45
N ARG A 32 -4.67 14.48 -6.15
CA ARG A 32 -4.70 15.74 -5.40
C ARG A 32 -3.36 16.44 -5.48
N TYR A 33 -3.13 17.10 -6.63
CA TYR A 33 -1.87 17.78 -6.90
C TYR A 33 -1.89 19.28 -6.56
N ASP A 34 -3.09 19.88 -6.45
CA ASP A 34 -3.28 21.26 -6.03
C ASP A 34 -3.53 21.37 -4.51
N GLN A 35 -3.51 22.60 -4.01
CA GLN A 35 -3.83 22.93 -2.63
C GLN A 35 -5.35 23.09 -2.46
N ILE A 36 -5.94 22.50 -1.42
CA ILE A 36 -7.30 22.76 -0.91
C ILE A 36 -7.26 23.56 0.38
N ASN A 37 -8.38 24.17 0.75
CA ASN A 37 -8.57 24.72 2.09
C ASN A 37 -9.23 23.69 3.03
N SER A 38 -9.50 24.10 4.27
CA SER A 38 -10.16 23.26 5.29
C SER A 38 -11.58 22.78 4.94
N ALA A 39 -12.22 23.38 3.94
CA ALA A 39 -13.52 22.98 3.42
C ALA A 39 -13.43 22.00 2.22
N ALA A 40 -12.23 21.50 1.90
CA ALA A 40 -11.95 20.58 0.80
C ALA A 40 -12.29 21.12 -0.59
N THR A 41 -12.26 22.45 -0.77
CA THR A 41 -12.38 23.12 -2.08
C THR A 41 -11.04 23.76 -2.48
N ASP A 42 -10.91 24.16 -3.75
CA ASP A 42 -9.72 24.86 -4.29
C ASP A 42 -9.22 25.95 -3.34
N CYS A 43 -7.91 25.93 -3.07
CA CYS A 43 -7.28 26.95 -2.25
C CYS A 43 -6.99 28.20 -3.07
N THR A 44 -7.42 29.36 -2.56
CA THR A 44 -7.12 30.65 -3.19
C THR A 44 -5.71 31.11 -2.81
N LYS A 45 -5.15 32.03 -3.61
CA LYS A 45 -3.83 32.64 -3.34
C LYS A 45 -3.75 33.31 -1.97
N GLU A 46 -4.83 33.93 -1.51
CA GLU A 46 -4.89 34.58 -0.20
C GLU A 46 -4.83 33.55 0.95
N GLN A 47 -5.48 32.40 0.80
CA GLN A 47 -5.44 31.31 1.79
C GLN A 47 -4.05 30.65 1.84
N PHE A 48 -3.35 30.58 0.71
CA PHE A 48 -1.96 30.11 0.65
C PHE A 48 -1.02 31.02 1.43
N GLU A 49 -1.12 32.34 1.23
CA GLU A 49 -0.30 33.33 1.93
C GLU A 49 -0.54 33.36 3.44
N LYS A 50 -1.71 32.87 3.90
CA LYS A 50 -2.06 32.72 5.33
C LYS A 50 -1.72 31.34 5.91
N GLY A 51 -1.21 30.40 5.11
CA GLY A 51 -0.91 29.04 5.56
C GLY A 51 -2.16 28.18 5.83
N GLU A 52 -3.29 28.52 5.21
CA GLU A 52 -4.60 27.87 5.40
C GLU A 52 -4.87 26.78 4.34
N CYS A 53 -3.87 26.46 3.52
CA CYS A 53 -3.94 25.43 2.49
C CYS A 53 -3.37 24.08 2.96
N TYR A 54 -4.01 23.01 2.51
CA TYR A 54 -3.72 21.58 2.73
C TYR A 54 -3.81 20.83 1.37
N CYS A 55 -3.37 19.59 1.21
CA CYS A 55 -3.31 18.88 -0.11
C CYS A 55 -4.70 18.43 -0.68
N GLY A 56 -5.05 18.67 -1.97
CA GLY A 56 -6.36 18.32 -2.63
C GLY A 56 -6.60 18.83 -4.08
N THR A 57 -6.95 18.06 -5.14
CA THR A 57 -8.22 17.97 -5.95
C THR A 57 -8.29 16.78 -6.97
N LEU A 58 -9.31 16.71 -7.86
CA LEU A 58 -9.86 15.54 -8.61
C LEU A 58 -9.24 15.22 -10.02
N PHE A 59 -7.92 15.09 -10.17
CA PHE A 59 -7.30 14.95 -11.52
C PHE A 59 -7.56 13.61 -12.25
N PHE A 60 -7.85 12.52 -11.53
CA PHE A 60 -7.97 11.18 -12.15
C PHE A 60 -9.14 11.10 -13.14
N THR A 61 -10.29 11.66 -12.76
CA THR A 61 -11.52 11.67 -13.57
C THR A 61 -11.42 12.56 -14.81
N TYR A 62 -10.57 13.60 -14.79
CA TYR A 62 -10.48 14.58 -15.88
C TYR A 62 -9.39 14.26 -16.92
N TYR A 63 -8.33 13.55 -16.53
CA TYR A 63 -7.14 13.32 -17.39
C TYR A 63 -6.80 11.85 -17.65
N ASP A 64 -7.71 10.92 -17.35
CA ASP A 64 -7.60 9.49 -17.70
C ASP A 64 -6.26 8.85 -17.26
N GLY A 65 -5.73 9.30 -16.12
CA GLY A 65 -4.50 8.78 -15.50
C GLY A 65 -3.17 9.19 -16.16
N GLU A 66 -3.14 9.82 -17.34
CA GLU A 66 -1.88 10.15 -18.04
C GLU A 66 -1.05 11.21 -17.30
N ILE A 67 -1.70 12.31 -16.89
CA ILE A 67 -1.04 13.38 -16.12
C ILE A 67 -0.62 12.86 -14.74
N SER A 68 -1.48 12.04 -14.11
CA SER A 68 -1.18 11.45 -12.80
C SER A 68 0.09 10.59 -12.84
N SER A 69 0.26 9.72 -13.85
CA SER A 69 1.50 8.94 -14.03
C SER A 69 2.72 9.85 -14.25
N LYS A 70 2.60 10.89 -15.09
CA LYS A 70 3.71 11.81 -15.39
C LYS A 70 4.14 12.61 -14.16
N VAL A 71 3.19 13.09 -13.35
CA VAL A 71 3.47 13.81 -12.11
C VAL A 71 4.09 12.86 -11.07
N LEU A 72 3.57 11.64 -10.95
CA LEU A 72 4.10 10.64 -10.02
C LEU A 72 5.55 10.27 -10.37
N VAL A 73 5.85 9.98 -11.63
CA VAL A 73 7.23 9.66 -12.05
C VAL A 73 8.17 10.87 -11.95
N SER A 74 7.71 12.09 -12.26
CA SER A 74 8.57 13.28 -12.28
C SER A 74 8.78 13.95 -10.91
N LYS A 75 7.78 13.91 -10.01
CA LYS A 75 7.83 14.57 -8.70
C LYS A 75 7.96 13.62 -7.51
N PHE A 76 7.59 12.35 -7.69
CA PHE A 76 7.61 11.31 -6.65
C PHE A 76 8.61 10.19 -7.00
N SER A 77 9.66 10.49 -7.77
CA SER A 77 10.74 9.54 -8.10
C SER A 77 11.52 9.01 -6.89
N ILE A 78 11.37 9.66 -5.73
CA ILE A 78 11.96 9.23 -4.46
C ILE A 78 11.25 8.00 -3.87
N TYR A 79 10.00 7.75 -4.26
CA TYR A 79 9.22 6.61 -3.77
C TYR A 79 9.52 5.37 -4.59
N ASN A 80 9.56 4.22 -3.92
CA ASN A 80 10.14 3.00 -4.47
C ASN A 80 9.25 1.76 -4.37
N ILE A 81 7.99 1.91 -3.95
CA ILE A 81 6.95 0.87 -4.01
C ILE A 81 5.55 1.49 -3.86
N THR A 82 4.56 0.88 -4.52
CA THR A 82 3.14 1.27 -4.43
C THR A 82 2.26 0.04 -4.18
N ALA A 83 1.17 0.22 -3.43
CA ALA A 83 0.09 -0.75 -3.33
C ALA A 83 -1.10 -0.31 -4.17
N ILE A 84 -1.95 -1.28 -4.53
CA ILE A 84 -3.16 -1.03 -5.31
C ILE A 84 -4.27 -0.61 -4.35
N GLY A 85 -4.95 0.49 -4.67
CA GLY A 85 -6.19 0.91 -4.02
C GLY A 85 -7.44 0.55 -4.80
N ASN A 86 -8.57 0.95 -4.25
CA ASN A 86 -9.87 0.67 -4.86
C ASN A 86 -10.17 1.54 -6.08
N HIS A 87 -9.79 2.82 -6.04
CA HIS A 87 -10.07 3.79 -7.10
C HIS A 87 -9.23 3.57 -8.37
N GLU A 88 -8.14 2.82 -8.29
CA GLU A 88 -7.41 2.32 -9.45
C GLU A 88 -8.30 1.50 -10.41
N PHE A 89 -9.42 0.95 -9.92
CA PHE A 89 -10.36 0.15 -10.70
C PHE A 89 -11.59 0.92 -11.22
N ASP A 90 -11.68 2.24 -11.00
CA ASP A 90 -12.88 3.02 -11.37
C ASP A 90 -13.16 2.99 -12.88
N ASN A 91 -12.10 3.08 -13.69
CA ASN A 91 -12.19 3.05 -15.16
C ASN A 91 -12.04 1.62 -15.74
N GLY A 92 -12.04 0.60 -14.88
CA GLY A 92 -11.86 -0.79 -15.27
C GLY A 92 -10.39 -1.21 -15.46
N PRO A 93 -10.14 -2.54 -15.50
CA PRO A 93 -8.79 -3.08 -15.51
C PRO A 93 -8.01 -2.85 -16.83
N GLU A 94 -8.70 -2.53 -17.92
CA GLU A 94 -8.08 -2.20 -19.21
C GLU A 94 -7.32 -0.88 -19.17
N VAL A 95 -7.88 0.16 -18.52
CA VAL A 95 -7.23 1.47 -18.34
C VAL A 95 -6.08 1.36 -17.34
N LEU A 96 -6.24 0.49 -16.34
CA LEU A 96 -5.22 0.27 -15.32
C LEU A 96 -3.93 -0.35 -15.89
N GLU A 97 -4.01 -1.18 -16.93
CA GLU A 97 -2.83 -1.72 -17.62
C GLU A 97 -1.94 -0.58 -18.15
N GLU A 98 -2.55 0.39 -18.83
CA GLU A 98 -1.82 1.51 -19.43
C GLU A 98 -1.17 2.38 -18.34
N HIS A 99 -1.89 2.64 -17.26
CA HIS A 99 -1.36 3.36 -16.10
C HIS A 99 -0.15 2.64 -15.49
N PHE A 100 -0.25 1.34 -15.21
CA PHE A 100 0.82 0.53 -14.62
C PHE A 100 2.04 0.41 -15.52
N SER A 101 1.84 0.39 -16.84
CA SER A 101 2.95 0.38 -17.81
C SER A 101 3.86 1.62 -17.73
N ARG A 102 3.33 2.73 -17.21
CA ARG A 102 4.06 4.00 -17.06
C ARG A 102 4.76 4.15 -15.71
N LEU A 103 4.47 3.27 -14.75
CA LEU A 103 5.08 3.32 -13.42
C LEU A 103 6.47 2.67 -13.44
N THR A 104 7.44 3.34 -12.81
CA THR A 104 8.82 2.86 -12.70
C THR A 104 9.08 2.08 -11.41
N MET A 105 8.10 2.07 -10.50
CA MET A 105 8.18 1.43 -9.19
C MET A 105 7.39 0.12 -9.16
N PRO A 106 7.78 -0.83 -8.30
CA PRO A 106 7.04 -2.08 -8.10
C PRO A 106 5.65 -1.82 -7.53
N ILE A 107 4.67 -2.55 -8.07
CA ILE A 107 3.27 -2.53 -7.65
C ILE A 107 3.00 -3.84 -6.90
N VAL A 108 2.51 -3.74 -5.66
CA VAL A 108 2.27 -4.93 -4.81
C VAL A 108 0.80 -5.12 -4.45
N CYS A 109 0.31 -6.33 -4.67
CA CYS A 109 -0.97 -6.84 -4.18
C CYS A 109 -0.96 -8.36 -4.20
N SER A 110 -1.02 -8.99 -3.02
CA SER A 110 -0.88 -10.44 -2.84
C SER A 110 -2.18 -11.21 -3.01
N ASN A 111 -3.32 -10.56 -2.73
CA ASN A 111 -4.62 -11.21 -2.72
C ASN A 111 -5.45 -10.95 -3.98
N ILE A 112 -4.87 -10.33 -5.02
CA ILE A 112 -5.51 -10.19 -6.33
C ILE A 112 -5.23 -11.41 -7.21
N ASN A 113 -6.28 -11.93 -7.84
CA ASN A 113 -6.17 -12.95 -8.87
C ASN A 113 -6.44 -12.33 -10.24
N THR A 114 -5.41 -12.34 -11.09
CA THR A 114 -5.42 -11.80 -12.45
C THR A 114 -5.36 -12.90 -13.51
N THR A 115 -5.76 -14.14 -13.20
CA THR A 115 -5.68 -15.27 -14.14
C THR A 115 -6.50 -15.01 -15.42
N LEU A 116 -7.64 -14.32 -15.27
CA LEU A 116 -8.48 -13.90 -16.40
C LEU A 116 -8.04 -12.56 -17.02
N ASN A 117 -7.00 -11.91 -16.46
CA ASN A 117 -6.39 -10.68 -16.98
C ASN A 117 -4.85 -10.70 -16.88
N PRO A 118 -4.16 -11.58 -17.64
CA PRO A 118 -2.71 -11.72 -17.56
C PRO A 118 -1.95 -10.47 -18.05
N LYS A 119 -2.60 -9.61 -18.85
CA LYS A 119 -2.03 -8.34 -19.31
C LYS A 119 -1.78 -7.36 -18.17
N LEU A 120 -2.75 -7.24 -17.26
CA LEU A 120 -2.61 -6.47 -16.03
C LEU A 120 -1.68 -7.19 -15.04
N GLY A 121 -1.87 -8.50 -14.87
CA GLY A 121 -1.15 -9.31 -13.89
C GLY A 121 0.37 -9.24 -13.98
N LYS A 122 0.95 -9.03 -15.17
CA LYS A 122 2.40 -8.93 -15.36
C LYS A 122 3.06 -7.76 -14.61
N TYR A 123 2.29 -6.73 -14.23
CA TYR A 123 2.78 -5.56 -13.49
C TYR A 123 2.67 -5.72 -11.98
N ILE A 124 1.84 -6.65 -11.50
CA ILE A 124 1.49 -6.78 -10.10
C ILE A 124 2.28 -7.95 -9.52
N LYS A 125 2.91 -7.72 -8.37
CA LYS A 125 3.61 -8.76 -7.62
C LYS A 125 2.96 -8.93 -6.26
N PRO A 126 3.03 -10.12 -5.63
CA PRO A 126 2.51 -10.27 -4.27
C PRO A 126 3.31 -9.45 -3.25
N TYR A 127 4.62 -9.34 -3.48
CA TYR A 127 5.55 -8.61 -2.63
C TYR A 127 6.74 -8.06 -3.43
N HIS A 128 7.50 -7.17 -2.81
CA HIS A 128 8.78 -6.68 -3.30
C HIS A 128 9.85 -6.84 -2.21
N ILE A 129 11.07 -7.24 -2.61
CA ILE A 129 12.21 -7.39 -1.70
C ILE A 129 13.19 -6.24 -1.98
N PHE A 130 13.46 -5.46 -0.95
CA PHE A 130 14.54 -4.49 -0.93
C PHE A 130 15.81 -5.17 -0.37
N GLU A 131 16.58 -5.81 -1.26
CA GLU A 131 17.78 -6.60 -0.92
C GLU A 131 18.78 -5.83 -0.04
N LYS A 132 18.98 -4.53 -0.32
CA LYS A 132 19.87 -3.65 0.44
C LYS A 132 19.51 -3.58 1.93
N TYR A 133 18.24 -3.78 2.26
CA TYR A 133 17.67 -3.61 3.60
C TYR A 133 17.24 -4.93 4.25
N ASP A 134 17.40 -6.06 3.54
CA ASP A 134 16.88 -7.36 3.97
C ASP A 134 15.41 -7.23 4.44
N LEU A 135 14.61 -6.54 3.61
CA LEU A 135 13.25 -6.12 3.90
C LEU A 135 12.34 -6.53 2.74
N ALA A 136 11.26 -7.23 3.05
CA ALA A 136 10.18 -7.47 2.11
C ALA A 136 8.94 -6.63 2.47
N VAL A 137 8.22 -6.20 1.45
CA VAL A 137 6.93 -5.51 1.60
C VAL A 137 5.87 -6.30 0.84
N ILE A 138 4.85 -6.77 1.56
CA ILE A 138 3.71 -7.52 1.01
C ILE A 138 2.53 -6.57 0.82
N GLY A 139 1.97 -6.50 -0.39
CA GLY A 139 0.79 -5.68 -0.67
C GLY A 139 -0.50 -6.44 -0.40
N TYR A 140 -1.57 -5.79 0.06
CA TYR A 140 -2.92 -6.39 0.07
C TYR A 140 -4.02 -5.32 0.13
N ILE A 141 -5.23 -5.71 -0.25
CA ILE A 141 -6.45 -4.88 -0.20
C ILE A 141 -7.64 -5.70 0.30
N THR A 142 -8.68 -5.07 0.82
CA THR A 142 -9.88 -5.71 1.40
C THR A 142 -11.13 -5.35 0.60
N ASP A 143 -12.15 -6.19 0.75
CA ASP A 143 -13.47 -6.04 0.12
C ASP A 143 -14.17 -4.72 0.43
N VAL A 144 -13.83 -4.08 1.55
CA VAL A 144 -14.37 -2.77 1.97
C VAL A 144 -14.08 -1.66 0.96
N GLY A 145 -13.04 -1.79 0.14
CA GLY A 145 -12.72 -0.83 -0.93
C GLY A 145 -13.19 -1.25 -2.33
N ILE A 146 -13.18 -2.55 -2.65
CA ILE A 146 -13.20 -3.03 -4.05
C ILE A 146 -14.62 -3.23 -4.62
N GLY A 147 -15.66 -2.83 -3.89
CA GLY A 147 -17.05 -2.94 -4.38
C GLY A 147 -17.54 -4.37 -4.56
N ILE A 148 -16.90 -5.37 -3.93
CA ILE A 148 -17.36 -6.77 -3.91
C ILE A 148 -18.39 -7.00 -2.78
N SER A 149 -19.10 -5.95 -2.35
CA SER A 149 -20.24 -6.08 -1.44
C SER A 149 -21.51 -6.17 -2.28
N LEU A 150 -22.09 -7.36 -2.37
CA LEU A 150 -23.46 -7.58 -2.89
C LEU A 150 -24.54 -6.86 -2.05
N THR A 151 -24.18 -6.07 -1.04
CA THR A 151 -25.12 -5.48 -0.07
C THR A 151 -24.93 -4.00 0.23
N THR A 152 -23.92 -3.34 -0.32
CA THR A 152 -23.72 -1.88 -0.18
C THR A 152 -23.08 -1.36 -1.47
N GLY A 153 -23.69 -0.34 -2.10
CA GLY A 153 -23.33 0.15 -3.44
C GLY A 153 -21.83 0.11 -3.74
N GLY A 154 -21.46 -0.54 -4.84
CA GLY A 154 -20.07 -0.78 -5.22
C GLY A 154 -19.25 0.51 -5.29
N ILE A 155 -18.03 0.45 -4.76
CA ILE A 155 -17.15 1.63 -4.63
C ILE A 155 -16.22 1.76 -5.85
N SER A 156 -15.95 0.67 -6.60
CA SER A 156 -15.21 0.69 -7.87
C SER A 156 -15.66 -0.41 -8.84
N ASN A 157 -15.16 -0.40 -10.08
CA ASN A 157 -15.58 -1.29 -11.17
C ASN A 157 -14.46 -2.27 -11.60
N SER A 158 -14.09 -3.20 -10.71
CA SER A 158 -13.02 -4.18 -10.99
C SER A 158 -13.34 -5.17 -12.13
N GLY A 159 -14.59 -5.23 -12.59
CA GLY A 159 -15.04 -6.13 -13.65
C GLY A 159 -14.96 -7.63 -13.29
N PRO A 160 -15.33 -8.52 -14.23
CA PRO A 160 -15.39 -9.97 -13.98
C PRO A 160 -14.03 -10.67 -14.12
N THR A 161 -12.98 -9.96 -14.54
CA THR A 161 -11.66 -10.54 -14.83
C THR A 161 -10.71 -10.52 -13.65
N LEU A 162 -11.11 -9.85 -12.56
CA LEU A 162 -10.36 -9.74 -11.30
C LEU A 162 -11.17 -10.33 -10.16
N SER A 163 -10.50 -11.01 -9.24
CA SER A 163 -11.09 -11.45 -7.98
C SER A 163 -10.09 -11.27 -6.85
N PHE A 164 -10.59 -11.09 -5.64
CA PHE A 164 -9.77 -10.82 -4.47
C PHE A 164 -10.11 -11.82 -3.38
N SER A 165 -9.09 -12.49 -2.84
CA SER A 165 -9.26 -13.42 -1.71
C SER A 165 -9.14 -12.69 -0.37
N ASP A 166 -9.59 -13.33 0.71
CA ASP A 166 -9.30 -12.85 2.08
C ASP A 166 -7.78 -12.69 2.26
N PRO A 167 -7.30 -11.52 2.73
CA PRO A 167 -5.88 -11.22 2.75
C PRO A 167 -5.13 -11.96 3.86
N ILE A 168 -5.80 -12.40 4.94
CA ILE A 168 -5.10 -12.94 6.13
C ILE A 168 -4.32 -14.19 5.76
N SER A 169 -4.97 -15.13 5.08
CA SER A 169 -4.36 -16.43 4.76
C SER A 169 -3.21 -16.29 3.75
N ILE A 170 -3.40 -15.45 2.72
CA ILE A 170 -2.40 -15.28 1.66
C ILE A 170 -1.22 -14.41 2.10
N VAL A 171 -1.45 -13.39 2.94
CA VAL A 171 -0.37 -12.61 3.54
C VAL A 171 0.47 -13.49 4.45
N GLN A 172 -0.15 -14.31 5.31
CA GLN A 172 0.62 -15.23 6.17
C GLN A 172 1.44 -16.24 5.34
N TYR A 173 0.88 -16.79 4.25
CA TYR A 173 1.62 -17.66 3.33
C TYR A 173 2.90 -16.98 2.81
N TYR A 174 2.81 -15.73 2.37
CA TYR A 174 3.98 -15.01 1.87
C TYR A 174 4.96 -14.62 2.98
N VAL A 175 4.48 -14.34 4.20
CA VAL A 175 5.35 -14.15 5.37
C VAL A 175 6.21 -15.39 5.60
N ASP A 176 5.58 -16.57 5.63
CA ASP A 176 6.28 -17.83 5.86
C ASP A 176 7.27 -18.15 4.73
N GLU A 177 6.88 -17.89 3.47
CA GLU A 177 7.76 -18.04 2.30
C GLU A 177 9.00 -17.14 2.39
N LEU A 178 8.82 -15.88 2.79
CA LEU A 178 9.90 -14.90 2.90
C LEU A 178 10.84 -15.20 4.07
N HIS A 179 10.30 -15.63 5.21
CA HIS A 179 11.10 -16.13 6.32
C HIS A 179 11.91 -17.37 5.94
N ALA A 180 11.33 -18.30 5.19
CA ALA A 180 12.05 -19.48 4.69
C ALA A 180 13.20 -19.12 3.73
N LYS A 181 13.10 -17.96 3.06
CA LYS A 181 14.16 -17.37 2.23
C LYS A 181 15.22 -16.60 3.05
N GLY A 182 15.05 -16.51 4.37
CA GLY A 182 15.98 -15.84 5.26
C GLY A 182 15.74 -14.34 5.44
N ILE A 183 14.69 -13.78 4.83
CA ILE A 183 14.32 -12.38 5.02
C ILE A 183 13.86 -12.19 6.46
N LYS A 184 14.47 -11.28 7.21
CA LYS A 184 14.15 -11.08 8.64
C LYS A 184 13.08 -10.04 8.88
N ARG A 185 12.92 -9.09 7.97
CA ARG A 185 12.02 -7.94 8.12
C ARG A 185 10.94 -8.01 7.06
N ILE A 186 9.70 -8.05 7.50
CA ILE A 186 8.55 -8.08 6.62
C ILE A 186 7.59 -7.00 7.04
N PHE A 187 7.25 -6.12 6.11
CA PHE A 187 6.20 -5.12 6.27
C PHE A 187 5.01 -5.49 5.40
N THR A 188 3.84 -4.97 5.76
CA THR A 188 2.69 -4.97 4.87
C THR A 188 2.35 -3.57 4.41
N LEU A 189 1.89 -3.46 3.17
CA LEU A 189 1.41 -2.22 2.57
C LEU A 189 -0.03 -2.40 2.10
N SER A 190 -0.92 -1.54 2.56
CA SER A 190 -2.36 -1.68 2.37
C SER A 190 -3.01 -0.37 1.92
N HIS A 191 -4.08 -0.51 1.13
CA HIS A 191 -5.05 0.54 0.82
C HIS A 191 -6.39 0.11 1.42
N ASN A 192 -6.43 0.09 2.75
CA ASN A 192 -7.60 -0.29 3.54
C ASN A 192 -7.84 0.71 4.65
N GLY A 193 -9.01 0.63 5.26
CA GLY A 193 -9.24 1.25 6.56
C GLY A 193 -8.46 0.56 7.71
N TYR A 194 -8.39 1.25 8.84
CA TYR A 194 -7.65 0.91 10.04
C TYR A 194 -8.20 -0.36 10.69
N SER A 195 -9.51 -0.55 10.60
CA SER A 195 -10.18 -1.72 11.18
C SER A 195 -9.79 -3.02 10.46
N PRO A 196 -9.84 -3.12 9.12
CA PRO A 196 -9.27 -4.25 8.38
C PRO A 196 -7.79 -4.51 8.69
N ASP A 197 -6.96 -3.47 8.75
CA ASP A 197 -5.53 -3.64 9.02
C ASP A 197 -5.26 -4.13 10.44
N LYS A 198 -6.01 -3.63 11.42
CA LYS A 198 -5.98 -4.14 12.79
C LYS A 198 -6.41 -5.62 12.86
N LYS A 199 -7.42 -6.00 12.08
CA LYS A 199 -7.85 -7.40 11.98
C LYS A 199 -6.74 -8.27 11.38
N LEU A 200 -6.08 -7.82 10.31
CA LEU A 200 -4.97 -8.55 9.71
C LEU A 200 -3.83 -8.70 10.73
N ALA A 201 -3.38 -7.60 11.34
CA ALA A 201 -2.33 -7.60 12.36
C ALA A 201 -2.62 -8.56 13.53
N ALA A 202 -3.88 -8.68 13.95
CA ALA A 202 -4.27 -9.61 15.02
C ALA A 202 -4.27 -11.09 14.61
N ASN A 203 -4.29 -11.40 13.31
CA ASN A 203 -4.41 -12.76 12.78
C ASN A 203 -3.20 -13.21 11.96
N THR A 204 -2.15 -12.39 11.88
CA THR A 204 -0.89 -12.70 11.21
C THR A 204 0.28 -12.56 12.17
N HIS A 205 1.36 -13.29 11.94
CA HIS A 205 2.58 -13.24 12.75
C HIS A 205 3.79 -13.02 11.86
N GLY A 206 4.87 -12.46 12.43
CA GLY A 206 6.12 -12.29 11.68
C GLY A 206 6.23 -10.99 10.88
N ILE A 207 5.22 -10.13 10.98
CA ILE A 207 5.23 -8.79 10.36
C ILE A 207 5.75 -7.79 11.40
N ALA A 208 6.72 -6.99 11.00
CA ALA A 208 7.33 -5.97 11.84
C ALA A 208 6.56 -4.66 11.83
N VAL A 209 6.01 -4.26 10.68
CA VAL A 209 5.26 -3.00 10.51
C VAL A 209 4.09 -3.22 9.55
N HIS A 210 2.94 -2.68 9.90
CA HIS A 210 1.79 -2.55 9.01
C HIS A 210 1.68 -1.08 8.57
N ILE A 211 1.70 -0.85 7.25
CA ILE A 211 1.57 0.46 6.63
C ILE A 211 0.21 0.51 5.91
N GLY A 212 -0.73 1.27 6.48
CA GLY A 212 -2.05 1.65 5.93
C GLY A 212 -2.36 3.10 6.39
N GLU A 213 -3.52 3.75 6.23
CA GLU A 213 -4.75 3.51 5.45
C GLU A 213 -4.65 4.17 4.06
N ASP A 214 -5.44 3.71 3.08
CA ASP A 214 -5.62 4.26 1.73
C ASP A 214 -4.31 4.67 0.98
N THR A 215 -3.24 3.88 1.10
CA THR A 215 -1.87 4.23 0.66
C THR A 215 -1.64 4.16 -0.86
N LEU A 216 -0.92 5.14 -1.44
CA LEU A 216 -0.53 5.13 -2.86
C LEU A 216 0.99 5.01 -3.10
N ILE A 217 1.90 5.43 -2.21
CA ILE A 217 3.35 5.24 -2.45
C ILE A 217 4.20 5.29 -1.15
N VAL A 218 5.26 4.46 -1.08
CA VAL A 218 6.22 4.41 0.04
C VAL A 218 7.65 4.60 -0.46
N GLN A 219 8.45 5.35 0.29
CA GLN A 219 9.90 5.44 0.17
C GLN A 219 10.55 4.73 1.37
N VAL A 220 11.37 3.74 1.05
CA VAL A 220 12.29 3.07 1.98
C VAL A 220 13.71 3.59 1.72
N SER A 221 14.34 4.26 2.70
CA SER A 221 15.70 4.82 2.53
C SER A 221 16.61 4.58 3.73
#